data_AF-A0A4R2NGX2-F1
#
_entry.id   AF-A0A4R2NGX2-F1
#
_cell.length_a   1.000
_cell.length_b   1.000
_cell.length_c   1.000
_cell.angle_alpha   90.00
_cell.angle_beta   90.00
_cell.angle_gamma   90.00
#
_symmetry.space_group_name_H-M   'P 1'
#
loop_
_entity.id
_entity.type
_entity.pdbx_description
1 polymer ?
#
loop_
_entity_poly.entity_id
_entity_poly.type
_entity_poly.pdbx_seq_one_letter_code
_entity_poly.pdbx_strand_id
1 'polypeptide(L)'
;MTPISALRMASPLDNASYTRLSERGGSAGAAGSVQLVQAGALDKAQAQAPPTASVVWLSQAPERAVPADNTYEQLQPFTVTTVSKADTLASAMPKPSGAEKTWASSPAGDAISTLMARNYGTTPRDRDNLANQWRGLGSALLSKLSAATTEPVDFRQTMLVGIDPTQSLDDQFSNLQRKAATVTLQIKTRSGQTVDLQIAVNNQPRLPNASANPGIQVAVSSSGALSDAERQALVTLSDGLEEALAGLGQSESPTMDLAGLMNYDRSVFSGLSLDIVNPTASAAVGAFSLRLGEHENTLAFKGTAGQIDLRLDVTPPLSADNAQQRQAALAQQLQLIDAAAERGHADAALVDLFKSSFTQMHQAAASSEGRAVGVLGMSPALPGPGFTEQAQPLLSGLTDFEASFSGDFTRNNRWNSVTEKGHVEYEISQKTEVQTDPRKDTASIVQEQSEQLKSQYAKARNEGMLDISSGNFDRYRIQDRRTVTTLLEAAKDRLTNAVQKTDQTQSHTHETLVNNRVQERRETPDEQHFLKSLQ
;
A
#
# COMPACT_ATOMS: atom_id res chain seq x y z
N MET A 1 46.21 -11.48 36.20
CA MET A 1 45.38 -11.00 37.33
C MET A 1 43.94 -11.43 37.06
N THR A 2 43.55 -12.50 37.73
CA THR A 2 42.19 -13.01 38.02
C THR A 2 41.57 -12.20 39.18
N PRO A 3 40.26 -12.27 39.51
CA PRO A 3 39.44 -13.49 39.79
C PRO A 3 38.13 -13.58 38.99
N ILE A 4 37.46 -14.71 38.69
CA ILE A 4 37.05 -15.97 39.36
C ILE A 4 35.92 -15.82 40.41
N SER A 5 34.69 -16.25 40.02
CA SER A 5 33.75 -17.21 40.68
C SER A 5 32.29 -16.86 40.30
N ALA A 6 31.51 -17.68 39.56
CA ALA A 6 30.93 -19.00 39.84
C ALA A 6 29.69 -18.97 40.77
N LEU A 7 28.55 -19.48 40.28
CA LEU A 7 27.47 -20.28 40.93
C LEU A 7 26.18 -20.16 40.09
N ARG A 8 25.27 -21.13 39.94
CA ARG A 8 25.22 -22.60 40.10
C ARG A 8 23.85 -23.01 39.51
N MET A 9 23.76 -24.25 39.05
CA MET A 9 22.54 -24.91 38.57
C MET A 9 21.40 -24.94 39.60
N ALA A 10 20.15 -24.95 39.11
CA ALA A 10 19.05 -25.72 39.69
C ALA A 10 18.13 -26.23 38.57
N SER A 11 17.98 -27.55 38.48
CA SER A 11 16.89 -28.26 37.78
C SER A 11 15.94 -28.86 38.86
N PRO A 12 14.96 -29.69 38.48
CA PRO A 12 13.53 -29.40 38.54
C PRO A 12 12.83 -29.99 39.78
N LEU A 13 11.61 -29.54 40.07
CA LEU A 13 10.66 -30.23 40.96
C LEU A 13 9.34 -30.33 40.18
N ASP A 14 8.92 -31.48 39.69
CA ASP A 14 8.40 -32.71 40.32
C ASP A 14 6.87 -32.76 40.26
N ASN A 15 6.39 -33.90 39.76
CA ASN A 15 5.00 -34.27 39.53
C ASN A 15 4.26 -34.50 40.85
N ALA A 16 3.02 -34.00 41.00
CA ALA A 16 2.00 -34.66 41.81
C ALA A 16 0.58 -34.12 41.56
N SER A 17 -0.26 -35.02 41.01
CA SER A 17 -1.58 -35.39 41.53
C SER A 17 -2.81 -34.51 41.23
N TYR A 18 -3.61 -35.05 40.30
CA TYR A 18 -5.07 -35.10 40.25
C TYR A 18 -5.84 -34.68 41.52
N THR A 19 -6.86 -33.83 41.34
CA THR A 19 -8.19 -34.02 41.95
C THR A 19 -9.26 -33.40 41.04
N ARG A 20 -10.21 -34.24 40.60
CA ARG A 20 -11.50 -33.84 40.00
C ARG A 20 -12.39 -33.26 41.08
N LEU A 21 -13.14 -32.20 40.78
CA LEU A 21 -14.46 -31.98 41.37
C LEU A 21 -15.38 -31.38 40.30
N SER A 22 -16.34 -32.19 39.89
CA SER A 22 -17.55 -31.84 39.16
C SER A 22 -18.69 -31.62 40.15
N GLU A 23 -19.52 -30.59 39.96
CA GLU A 23 -20.95 -30.45 40.30
C GLU A 23 -21.29 -28.94 40.25
N ARG A 24 -22.11 -28.40 39.32
CA ARG A 24 -23.56 -28.52 39.05
C ARG A 24 -24.46 -27.86 40.11
N GLY A 25 -25.22 -26.84 39.67
CA GLY A 25 -26.34 -26.18 40.37
C GLY A 25 -26.00 -24.74 40.77
N GLY A 26 -26.74 -23.68 40.43
CA GLY A 26 -28.16 -23.54 40.13
C GLY A 26 -28.79 -22.61 41.18
N SER A 27 -29.57 -21.60 40.75
CA SER A 27 -30.39 -20.63 41.51
C SER A 27 -29.64 -19.53 42.28
N ALA A 28 -29.77 -18.25 41.91
CA ALA A 28 -30.91 -17.32 42.06
C ALA A 28 -31.08 -16.77 43.49
N GLY A 29 -31.11 -15.44 43.62
CA GLY A 29 -31.77 -14.78 44.75
C GLY A 29 -31.04 -13.61 45.40
N ALA A 30 -31.46 -12.41 45.00
CA ALA A 30 -31.83 -11.28 45.86
C ALA A 30 -30.77 -10.56 46.73
N ALA A 31 -30.58 -9.29 46.35
CA ALA A 31 -30.81 -8.09 47.16
C ALA A 31 -30.25 -8.03 48.60
N GLY A 32 -29.34 -7.09 48.81
CA GLY A 32 -28.92 -6.65 50.14
C GLY A 32 -28.01 -5.43 50.07
N SER A 33 -28.60 -4.26 49.85
CA SER A 33 -27.98 -2.96 50.05
C SER A 33 -27.70 -2.73 51.55
N VAL A 34 -26.44 -2.48 51.92
CA VAL A 34 -26.08 -1.73 53.13
C VAL A 34 -24.92 -0.79 52.79
N GLN A 35 -25.13 0.47 53.13
CA GLN A 35 -24.22 1.61 53.01
C GLN A 35 -23.72 1.98 54.43
N LEU A 36 -22.65 2.78 54.51
CA LEU A 36 -22.07 3.49 55.69
C LEU A 36 -21.03 2.68 56.49
N VAL A 37 -19.84 3.18 56.92
CA VAL A 37 -19.28 4.53 57.10
C VAL A 37 -17.73 4.47 56.99
N GLN A 38 -17.12 5.60 56.59
CA GLN A 38 -15.71 5.99 56.73
C GLN A 38 -15.09 5.80 58.13
N ALA A 39 -13.78 5.51 58.20
CA ALA A 39 -12.73 6.43 58.70
C ALA A 39 -11.41 5.70 59.02
N GLY A 40 -10.28 6.36 58.77
CA GLY A 40 -9.03 6.16 59.54
C GLY A 40 -7.82 5.65 58.76
N ALA A 41 -6.77 6.46 58.72
CA ALA A 41 -5.58 6.37 57.88
C ALA A 41 -4.35 5.74 58.58
N LEU A 42 -3.33 5.43 57.74
CA LEU A 42 -1.88 5.25 58.01
C LEU A 42 -1.49 3.93 58.72
N ASP A 43 -0.45 3.15 58.36
CA ASP A 43 0.82 3.43 57.67
C ASP A 43 1.43 2.10 57.11
N LYS A 44 2.27 2.25 56.06
CA LYS A 44 3.35 1.39 55.53
C LYS A 44 3.31 -0.14 55.64
N ALA A 45 3.26 -0.79 54.46
CA ALA A 45 4.14 -1.92 54.15
C ALA A 45 4.40 -1.99 52.62
N GLN A 46 5.67 -2.13 52.27
CA GLN A 46 6.21 -2.23 50.92
C GLN A 46 5.67 -3.45 50.17
N ALA A 47 5.15 -3.25 48.96
CA ALA A 47 4.97 -4.30 47.97
C ALA A 47 5.70 -3.88 46.68
N GLN A 48 6.72 -4.68 46.32
CA GLN A 48 7.51 -4.54 45.10
C GLN A 48 6.61 -4.74 43.87
N ALA A 49 6.61 -3.75 42.97
CA ALA A 49 6.01 -3.85 41.65
C ALA A 49 6.88 -4.75 40.73
N PRO A 50 6.29 -5.60 39.88
CA PRO A 50 7.02 -6.32 38.84
C PRO A 50 7.50 -5.33 37.74
N PRO A 51 8.60 -5.65 37.03
CA PRO A 51 9.30 -4.67 36.20
C PRO A 51 8.46 -4.23 35.01
N THR A 52 8.17 -2.92 34.96
CA THR A 52 7.60 -2.25 33.80
C THR A 52 8.73 -2.08 32.79
N ALA A 53 8.69 -2.84 31.69
CA ALA A 53 9.50 -2.53 30.51
C ALA A 53 8.92 -1.25 29.88
N SER A 54 9.53 -0.11 30.16
CA SER A 54 9.23 1.15 29.50
C SER A 54 9.79 1.13 28.09
N VAL A 55 8.93 0.98 27.09
CA VAL A 55 9.28 1.32 25.70
C VAL A 55 9.28 2.84 25.60
N VAL A 56 10.48 3.40 25.46
CA VAL A 56 10.70 4.82 25.20
C VAL A 56 10.19 5.12 23.79
N TRP A 57 9.11 5.88 23.70
CA TRP A 57 8.66 6.51 22.46
C TRP A 57 9.73 7.51 22.02
N LEU A 58 10.32 7.32 20.84
CA LEU A 58 11.04 8.41 20.18
C LEU A 58 9.99 9.44 19.74
N SER A 59 9.92 10.51 20.52
CA SER A 59 9.19 11.73 20.22
C SER A 59 9.64 12.32 18.88
N GLN A 60 8.64 12.72 18.10
CA GLN A 60 8.62 13.60 16.94
C GLN A 60 9.86 14.48 16.75
N ALA A 61 10.38 14.50 15.52
CA ALA A 61 11.34 15.50 15.06
C ALA A 61 10.75 16.91 15.16
N PRO A 62 11.57 17.94 15.43
CA PRO A 62 11.10 19.23 15.93
C PRO A 62 10.37 20.07 14.88
N GLU A 63 9.30 20.65 15.40
CA GLU A 63 8.50 21.78 14.93
C GLU A 63 9.39 22.91 14.37
N ARG A 64 9.17 23.28 13.11
CA ARG A 64 9.84 24.44 12.50
C ARG A 64 9.16 25.72 13.02
N ALA A 65 9.91 26.51 13.76
CA ALA A 65 9.49 27.77 14.37
C ALA A 65 8.85 28.73 13.35
N VAL A 66 7.63 29.17 13.66
CA VAL A 66 6.95 30.32 13.05
C VAL A 66 7.47 31.60 13.73
N PRO A 67 7.95 32.62 12.99
CA PRO A 67 8.31 33.89 13.60
C PRO A 67 7.08 34.61 14.15
N ALA A 68 7.20 35.12 15.37
CA ALA A 68 6.21 35.96 16.01
C ALA A 68 6.29 37.38 15.43
N ASP A 69 5.35 37.75 14.56
CA ASP A 69 4.84 39.11 14.57
C ASP A 69 3.38 39.17 14.10
N ASN A 70 2.54 39.69 14.98
CA ASN A 70 1.10 39.83 14.84
C ASN A 70 0.78 41.09 14.03
N THR A 71 0.35 40.92 12.78
CA THR A 71 -0.49 41.91 12.10
C THR A 71 -1.55 41.19 11.27
N TYR A 72 -2.76 41.13 11.81
CA TYR A 72 -3.98 40.93 11.05
C TYR A 72 -4.30 42.23 10.31
N GLU A 73 -4.51 42.16 8.99
CA GLU A 73 -5.29 43.17 8.28
C GLU A 73 -6.48 42.55 7.55
N GLN A 74 -7.54 43.36 7.54
CA GLN A 74 -8.94 43.02 7.36
C GLN A 74 -9.33 42.67 5.93
N LEU A 75 -10.40 41.87 5.84
CA LEU A 75 -11.25 41.70 4.66
C LEU A 75 -11.70 43.06 4.09
N GLN A 76 -11.55 43.25 2.77
CA GLN A 76 -12.31 44.25 2.02
C GLN A 76 -13.33 43.58 1.09
N PRO A 77 -14.57 44.11 1.01
CA PRO A 77 -15.59 43.61 0.11
C PRO A 77 -15.31 44.12 -1.32
N PHE A 78 -15.54 43.27 -2.34
CA PHE A 78 -15.56 43.74 -3.72
C PHE A 78 -16.98 43.73 -4.29
N THR A 79 -17.27 44.80 -5.01
CA THR A 79 -18.57 45.23 -5.49
C THR A 79 -18.99 44.46 -6.74
N VAL A 80 -20.25 44.00 -6.78
CA VAL A 80 -20.91 43.54 -8.01
C VAL A 80 -21.17 44.75 -8.91
N THR A 81 -20.55 44.77 -10.09
CA THR A 81 -20.94 45.71 -11.16
C THR A 81 -21.58 44.93 -12.29
N THR A 82 -22.88 45.13 -12.49
CA THR A 82 -23.60 44.78 -13.72
C THR A 82 -23.21 45.77 -14.82
N VAL A 83 -22.85 45.27 -16.01
CA VAL A 83 -22.82 46.07 -17.23
C VAL A 83 -23.68 45.40 -18.30
N SER A 84 -24.57 46.19 -18.88
CA SER A 84 -25.57 45.84 -19.89
C SER A 84 -25.01 45.77 -21.32
N LYS A 85 -25.71 45.00 -22.19
CA LYS A 85 -25.73 44.97 -23.69
C LYS A 85 -25.32 46.28 -24.40
N ALA A 86 -24.83 46.34 -25.64
CA ALA A 86 -24.54 45.43 -26.75
C ALA A 86 -23.64 46.17 -27.78
N ASP A 87 -22.86 45.47 -28.62
CA ASP A 87 -23.02 45.48 -30.09
C ASP A 87 -21.89 44.75 -30.84
N THR A 88 -22.32 44.09 -31.90
CA THR A 88 -21.61 43.18 -32.81
C THR A 88 -20.50 43.82 -33.64
N LEU A 89 -19.34 43.16 -33.68
CA LEU A 89 -18.51 43.08 -34.88
C LEU A 89 -18.04 41.63 -35.07
N ALA A 90 -18.76 40.92 -35.94
CA ALA A 90 -18.31 39.67 -36.50
C ALA A 90 -17.14 39.95 -37.47
N SER A 91 -15.92 39.69 -37.01
CA SER A 91 -14.74 39.52 -37.87
C SER A 91 -14.02 38.26 -37.40
N ALA A 92 -14.29 37.17 -38.12
CA ALA A 92 -13.61 35.88 -38.13
C ALA A 92 -12.61 35.60 -37.01
N MET A 93 -13.08 34.97 -35.92
CA MET A 93 -12.17 34.09 -35.17
C MET A 93 -11.69 33.02 -36.15
N PRO A 94 -10.36 32.76 -36.26
CA PRO A 94 -9.93 31.58 -36.97
C PRO A 94 -10.61 30.38 -36.31
N LYS A 95 -11.24 29.53 -37.12
CA LYS A 95 -11.61 28.16 -36.71
C LYS A 95 -10.41 27.60 -35.95
N PRO A 96 -10.59 26.89 -34.81
CA PRO A 96 -9.48 26.21 -34.16
C PRO A 96 -8.95 25.15 -35.14
N SER A 97 -7.94 25.53 -35.93
CA SER A 97 -7.08 24.58 -36.61
C SER A 97 -6.45 23.75 -35.52
N GLY A 98 -6.51 22.42 -35.64
CA GLY A 98 -5.92 21.51 -34.66
C GLY A 98 -4.54 22.01 -34.25
N ALA A 99 -4.33 22.18 -32.94
CA ALA A 99 -3.13 22.80 -32.41
C ALA A 99 -1.87 22.22 -33.07
N GLU A 100 -1.04 23.10 -33.64
CA GLU A 100 0.15 22.73 -34.40
C GLU A 100 1.08 21.87 -33.54
N LYS A 101 1.58 20.77 -34.12
CA LYS A 101 2.48 19.81 -33.45
C LYS A 101 3.91 20.09 -33.89
N THR A 102 4.80 20.28 -32.92
CA THR A 102 6.23 20.56 -33.17
C THR A 102 7.09 19.48 -32.54
N TRP A 103 8.07 18.99 -33.29
CA TRP A 103 8.91 17.86 -32.89
C TRP A 103 10.34 18.30 -32.60
N ALA A 104 10.95 17.74 -31.55
CA ALA A 104 12.35 18.01 -31.22
C ALA A 104 13.32 17.40 -32.24
N SER A 105 12.94 16.28 -32.84
CA SER A 105 13.66 15.65 -33.95
C SER A 105 12.65 15.30 -35.04
N SER A 106 13.07 15.48 -36.30
CA SER A 106 12.20 15.25 -37.47
C SER A 106 11.53 13.87 -37.35
N PRO A 107 10.18 13.80 -37.35
CA PRO A 107 9.48 12.52 -37.26
C PRO A 107 9.71 11.79 -38.58
N ALA A 108 10.74 10.94 -38.64
CA ALA A 108 11.15 10.24 -39.84
C ALA A 108 10.23 9.04 -40.13
N GLY A 109 8.91 9.26 -40.13
CA GLY A 109 7.90 8.22 -40.31
C GLY A 109 7.96 7.10 -39.28
N ASP A 110 8.59 7.33 -38.12
CA ASP A 110 8.75 6.28 -37.12
C ASP A 110 7.42 6.00 -36.40
N ALA A 111 7.23 4.72 -36.06
CA ALA A 111 6.00 4.25 -35.44
C ALA A 111 5.73 4.93 -34.09
N ILE A 112 6.78 5.26 -33.31
CA ILE A 112 6.64 5.88 -31.99
C ILE A 112 6.11 7.32 -32.13
N SER A 113 6.66 8.12 -33.04
CA SER A 113 6.14 9.46 -33.34
C SER A 113 4.68 9.40 -33.81
N THR A 114 4.32 8.39 -34.61
CA THR A 114 2.92 8.18 -35.05
C THR A 114 2.00 7.85 -33.86
N LEU A 115 2.44 6.98 -32.94
CA LEU A 115 1.72 6.64 -31.71
C LEU A 115 1.53 7.88 -30.83
N MET A 116 2.59 8.65 -30.56
CA MET A 116 2.53 9.89 -29.76
C MET A 116 1.54 10.89 -30.35
N ALA A 117 1.60 11.13 -31.67
CA ALA A 117 0.72 12.06 -32.35
C ALA A 117 -0.75 11.66 -32.25
N ARG A 118 -1.03 10.35 -32.31
CA ARG A 118 -2.38 9.78 -32.20
C ARG A 118 -2.88 9.81 -30.76
N ASN A 119 -2.05 9.39 -29.82
CA ASN A 119 -2.39 9.19 -28.42
C ASN A 119 -2.62 10.51 -27.66
N TYR A 120 -1.97 11.60 -28.07
CA TYR A 120 -2.23 12.92 -27.46
C TYR A 120 -3.67 13.42 -27.68
N GLY A 121 -4.37 12.88 -28.67
CA GLY A 121 -5.76 13.24 -28.94
C GLY A 121 -5.94 14.64 -29.54
N THR A 122 -7.14 14.90 -30.05
CA THR A 122 -7.49 16.19 -30.67
C THR A 122 -8.48 16.99 -29.83
N THR A 123 -9.19 16.34 -28.90
CA THR A 123 -10.15 16.99 -28.00
C THR A 123 -9.66 17.01 -26.55
N PRO A 124 -10.14 17.96 -25.71
CA PRO A 124 -9.83 17.97 -24.28
C PRO A 124 -10.22 16.67 -23.56
N ARG A 125 -11.37 16.09 -23.90
CA ARG A 125 -11.87 14.85 -23.29
C ARG A 125 -10.97 13.65 -23.56
N ASP A 126 -10.30 13.62 -24.72
CA ASP A 126 -9.30 12.58 -25.03
C ASP A 126 -8.02 12.72 -24.18
N ARG A 127 -7.74 13.94 -23.69
CA ARG A 127 -6.54 14.29 -22.90
C ARG A 127 -6.71 14.08 -21.40
N ASP A 128 -7.92 13.80 -20.93
CA ASP A 128 -8.17 13.57 -19.50
C ASP A 128 -7.88 12.12 -19.09
N ASN A 129 -7.61 11.22 -20.04
CA ASN A 129 -7.37 9.81 -19.80
C ASN A 129 -5.93 9.40 -20.19
N LEU A 130 -5.09 9.14 -19.18
CA LEU A 130 -3.69 8.76 -19.39
C LEU A 130 -3.54 7.40 -20.09
N ALA A 131 -4.49 6.48 -19.93
CA ALA A 131 -4.44 5.18 -20.61
C ALA A 131 -4.41 5.35 -22.14
N ASN A 132 -5.23 6.27 -22.68
CA ASN A 132 -5.20 6.58 -24.11
C ASN A 132 -3.88 7.18 -24.57
N GLN A 133 -3.24 7.95 -23.69
CA GLN A 133 -2.01 8.67 -23.98
C GLN A 133 -0.78 7.76 -23.94
N TRP A 134 -0.78 6.80 -23.03
CA TRP A 134 0.28 5.79 -22.90
C TRP A 134 0.13 4.62 -23.87
N ARG A 135 -1.08 4.38 -24.39
CA ARG A 135 -1.42 3.21 -25.21
C ARG A 135 -0.40 2.85 -26.29
N GLY A 136 0.28 1.73 -26.13
CA GLY A 136 1.27 1.17 -27.04
C GLY A 136 2.63 1.87 -27.01
N LEU A 137 2.82 2.93 -26.20
CA LEU A 137 4.11 3.61 -26.07
C LEU A 137 5.10 2.75 -25.28
N GLY A 138 4.65 2.12 -24.18
CA GLY A 138 5.51 1.26 -23.36
C GLY A 138 6.10 0.10 -24.17
N SER A 139 5.23 -0.63 -24.88
CA SER A 139 5.65 -1.75 -25.72
C SER A 139 6.49 -1.31 -26.92
N ALA A 140 6.12 -0.22 -27.61
CA ALA A 140 6.91 0.30 -28.72
C ALA A 140 8.31 0.76 -28.29
N LEU A 141 8.45 1.36 -27.10
CA LEU A 141 9.76 1.74 -26.55
C LEU A 141 10.61 0.52 -26.21
N LEU A 142 10.06 -0.46 -25.49
CA LEU A 142 10.80 -1.69 -25.16
C LEU A 142 11.17 -2.49 -26.42
N SER A 143 10.35 -2.45 -27.47
CA SER A 143 10.68 -3.10 -28.75
C SER A 143 11.95 -2.56 -29.39
N LYS A 144 12.35 -1.30 -29.13
CA LYS A 144 13.62 -0.73 -29.61
C LYS A 144 14.83 -1.44 -29.04
N LEU A 145 14.70 -1.99 -27.82
CA LEU A 145 15.73 -2.74 -27.12
C LEU A 145 15.77 -4.22 -27.54
N SER A 146 14.72 -4.71 -28.19
CA SER A 146 14.63 -6.11 -28.62
C SER A 146 15.47 -6.42 -29.87
N ALA A 147 15.83 -5.39 -30.64
CA ALA A 147 16.67 -5.55 -31.82
C ALA A 147 18.08 -6.01 -31.43
N ALA A 148 18.65 -6.95 -32.20
CA ALA A 148 20.01 -7.40 -31.98
C ALA A 148 21.00 -6.27 -32.33
N THR A 149 21.55 -5.60 -31.32
CA THR A 149 22.56 -4.55 -31.46
C THR A 149 23.77 -4.86 -30.57
N THR A 150 24.95 -4.52 -31.07
CA THR A 150 26.20 -4.56 -30.28
C THR A 150 26.43 -3.27 -29.50
N GLU A 151 25.67 -2.22 -29.82
CA GLU A 151 25.78 -0.89 -29.21
C GLU A 151 24.64 -0.64 -28.21
N PRO A 152 24.87 0.22 -27.20
CA PRO A 152 23.81 0.74 -26.34
C PRO A 152 22.71 1.42 -27.17
N VAL A 153 21.47 1.26 -26.75
CA VAL A 153 20.35 2.00 -27.32
C VAL A 153 20.19 3.29 -26.53
N ASP A 154 20.03 4.42 -27.23
CA ASP A 154 19.61 5.69 -26.64
C ASP A 154 18.64 6.36 -27.62
N PHE A 155 17.35 6.30 -27.28
CA PHE A 155 16.29 6.90 -28.08
C PHE A 155 15.51 7.89 -27.23
N ARG A 156 15.31 9.09 -27.76
CA ARG A 156 14.46 10.13 -27.17
C ARG A 156 13.69 10.84 -28.26
N GLN A 157 12.41 11.07 -28.00
CA GLN A 157 11.57 11.87 -28.89
C GLN A 157 10.62 12.75 -28.09
N THR A 158 10.43 13.99 -28.55
CA THR A 158 9.55 14.96 -27.89
C THR A 158 8.65 15.63 -28.91
N MET A 159 7.36 15.72 -28.57
CA MET A 159 6.33 16.41 -29.34
C MET A 159 5.66 17.45 -28.45
N LEU A 160 5.71 18.72 -28.87
CA LEU A 160 4.95 19.82 -28.28
C LEU A 160 3.67 20.06 -29.07
N VAL A 161 2.68 20.61 -28.40
CA VAL A 161 1.43 21.05 -29.02
C VAL A 161 1.15 22.51 -28.68
N GLY A 162 0.99 23.34 -29.71
CA GLY A 162 0.72 24.77 -29.56
C GLY A 162 1.91 25.52 -28.99
N ILE A 163 2.99 25.61 -29.79
CA ILE A 163 4.24 26.32 -29.43
C ILE A 163 4.05 27.84 -29.28
N ASP A 164 4.86 28.44 -28.41
CA ASP A 164 5.02 29.89 -28.26
C ASP A 164 6.09 30.39 -29.22
N PRO A 165 5.74 31.16 -30.27
CA PRO A 165 6.77 31.75 -31.13
C PRO A 165 7.62 32.81 -30.42
N THR A 166 7.21 33.27 -29.22
CA THR A 166 7.93 34.30 -28.45
C THR A 166 8.95 33.72 -27.47
N GLN A 167 8.97 32.40 -27.24
CA GLN A 167 9.90 31.72 -26.34
C GLN A 167 10.88 30.84 -27.11
N SER A 168 12.05 30.59 -26.52
CA SER A 168 13.01 29.62 -27.08
C SER A 168 12.37 28.22 -27.17
N LEU A 169 12.58 27.53 -28.28
CA LEU A 169 12.05 26.19 -28.47
C LEU A 169 12.69 25.17 -27.50
N ASP A 170 13.97 25.35 -27.19
CA ASP A 170 14.71 24.50 -26.24
C ASP A 170 14.16 24.65 -24.81
N ASP A 171 13.84 25.87 -24.39
CA ASP A 171 13.19 26.14 -23.12
C ASP A 171 11.80 25.50 -23.10
N GLN A 172 11.07 25.57 -24.22
CA GLN A 172 9.75 24.99 -24.31
C GLN A 172 9.75 23.46 -24.22
N PHE A 173 10.72 22.79 -24.84
CA PHE A 173 10.93 21.35 -24.70
C PHE A 173 11.29 20.97 -23.26
N SER A 174 12.19 21.72 -22.62
CA SER A 174 12.59 21.50 -21.23
C SER A 174 11.41 21.69 -20.25
N ASN A 175 10.47 22.56 -20.59
CA ASN A 175 9.30 22.87 -19.78
C ASN A 175 8.17 21.82 -19.87
N LEU A 176 8.21 20.90 -20.84
CA LEU A 176 7.19 19.84 -20.96
C LEU A 176 7.11 19.00 -19.69
N GLN A 177 8.26 18.62 -19.13
CA GLN A 177 8.31 17.76 -17.94
C GLN A 177 7.74 18.46 -16.69
N ARG A 178 7.66 19.79 -16.66
CA ARG A 178 7.12 20.52 -15.51
C ARG A 178 5.63 20.22 -15.38
N LYS A 179 5.24 19.61 -14.27
CA LYS A 179 3.87 19.15 -14.00
C LYS A 179 3.34 18.10 -14.99
N ALA A 180 4.21 17.41 -15.72
CA ALA A 180 3.80 16.27 -16.52
C ALA A 180 3.43 15.07 -15.64
N ALA A 181 2.46 14.28 -16.08
CA ALA A 181 2.33 12.90 -15.61
C ALA A 181 3.50 12.09 -16.19
N THR A 182 4.24 11.41 -15.33
CA THR A 182 5.45 10.67 -15.71
C THR A 182 5.31 9.20 -15.40
N VAL A 183 5.85 8.37 -16.28
CA VAL A 183 6.08 6.94 -16.11
C VAL A 183 7.58 6.72 -16.23
N THR A 184 8.18 6.05 -15.26
CA THR A 184 9.60 5.66 -15.27
C THR A 184 9.69 4.18 -14.99
N LEU A 185 10.27 3.41 -15.91
CA LEU A 185 10.57 2.00 -15.73
C LEU A 185 12.08 1.81 -15.75
N GLN A 186 12.62 1.12 -14.76
CA GLN A 186 14.01 0.72 -14.71
C GLN A 186 14.10 -0.79 -14.52
N ILE A 187 14.99 -1.45 -15.26
CA ILE A 187 15.21 -2.89 -15.17
C ILE A 187 16.70 -3.11 -14.98
N LYS A 188 17.06 -3.95 -14.02
CA LYS A 188 18.43 -4.42 -13.81
C LYS A 188 18.53 -5.86 -14.26
N THR A 189 19.47 -6.13 -15.17
CA THR A 189 19.72 -7.49 -15.64
C THR A 189 20.68 -8.22 -14.71
N ARG A 190 20.74 -9.56 -14.82
CA ARG A 190 21.75 -10.37 -14.12
C ARG A 190 23.15 -10.23 -14.72
N SER A 191 23.26 -9.79 -15.97
CA SER A 191 24.55 -9.49 -16.60
C SER A 191 25.15 -8.14 -16.15
N GLY A 192 24.39 -7.33 -15.41
CA GLY A 192 24.82 -6.03 -14.88
C GLY A 192 24.39 -4.82 -15.72
N GLN A 193 23.56 -5.03 -16.76
CA GLN A 193 23.03 -3.97 -17.59
C GLN A 193 21.81 -3.31 -16.95
N THR A 194 21.57 -2.05 -17.29
CA THR A 194 20.36 -1.32 -16.92
C THR A 194 19.59 -0.91 -18.16
N VAL A 195 18.27 -0.98 -18.07
CA VAL A 195 17.34 -0.48 -19.07
C VAL A 195 16.48 0.58 -18.40
N ASP A 196 16.41 1.76 -18.99
CA ASP A 196 15.61 2.88 -18.52
C ASP A 196 14.58 3.27 -19.59
N LEU A 197 13.33 3.45 -19.18
CA LEU A 197 12.24 3.92 -20.02
C LEU A 197 11.53 5.06 -19.32
N GLN A 198 11.24 6.12 -20.06
CA GLN A 198 10.50 7.28 -19.56
C GLN A 198 9.39 7.67 -20.54
N ILE A 199 8.20 7.96 -19.99
CA ILE A 199 7.11 8.62 -20.72
C ILE A 199 6.69 9.82 -19.87
N ALA A 200 6.62 11.01 -20.46
CA ALA A 200 6.09 12.20 -19.83
C ALA A 200 4.97 12.78 -20.69
N VAL A 201 3.79 12.98 -20.10
CA VAL A 201 2.63 13.55 -20.77
C VAL A 201 2.17 14.78 -20.02
N ASN A 202 2.06 15.90 -20.73
CA ASN A 202 1.58 17.14 -20.19
C ASN A 202 0.33 17.59 -20.94
N ASN A 203 -0.79 17.63 -20.23
CA ASN A 203 -2.09 18.01 -20.79
C ASN A 203 -2.55 19.38 -20.30
N GLN A 204 -1.70 20.08 -19.55
CA GLN A 204 -2.10 21.37 -19.00
C GLN A 204 -2.40 22.33 -20.16
N PRO A 205 -3.57 23.00 -20.12
CA PRO A 205 -3.86 24.01 -21.12
C PRO A 205 -2.78 25.07 -21.05
N ARG A 206 -2.29 25.48 -22.22
CA ARG A 206 -1.28 26.54 -22.26
C ARG A 206 -1.94 27.84 -21.82
N LEU A 207 -1.58 28.31 -20.63
CA LEU A 207 -1.95 29.62 -20.13
C LEU A 207 -0.87 30.64 -20.51
N PRO A 208 -1.22 31.93 -20.71
CA PRO A 208 -0.22 32.98 -20.82
C PRO A 208 0.74 32.94 -19.62
N ASN A 209 2.05 32.96 -19.87
CA ASN A 209 3.11 32.82 -18.85
C ASN A 209 3.13 31.47 -18.10
N ALA A 210 2.50 30.41 -18.65
CA ALA A 210 2.61 29.07 -18.08
C ALA A 210 4.05 28.55 -18.17
N SER A 211 4.54 27.98 -17.08
CA SER A 211 5.87 27.34 -17.01
C SER A 211 5.89 25.91 -17.58
N ALA A 212 4.75 25.40 -18.04
CA ALA A 212 4.55 24.02 -18.47
C ALA A 212 3.97 24.00 -19.88
N ASN A 213 4.54 23.18 -20.76
CA ASN A 213 4.09 23.09 -22.15
C ASN A 213 3.34 21.78 -22.42
N PRO A 214 2.22 21.84 -23.16
CA PRO A 214 1.48 20.65 -23.54
C PRO A 214 2.28 19.79 -24.52
N GLY A 215 2.25 18.47 -24.34
CA GLY A 215 2.92 17.55 -25.24
C GLY A 215 3.20 16.17 -24.65
N ILE A 216 3.95 15.36 -25.41
CA ILE A 216 4.45 14.05 -25.00
C ILE A 216 5.95 13.99 -25.22
N GLN A 217 6.66 13.45 -24.25
CA GLN A 217 8.05 13.04 -24.36
C GLN A 217 8.16 11.55 -24.06
N VAL A 218 8.99 10.86 -24.83
CA VAL A 218 9.37 9.48 -24.57
C VAL A 218 10.88 9.33 -24.64
N ALA A 219 11.41 8.41 -23.84
CA ALA A 219 12.80 8.00 -23.91
C ALA A 219 12.94 6.52 -23.55
N VAL A 220 13.93 5.86 -24.15
CA VAL A 220 14.36 4.52 -23.78
C VAL A 220 15.85 4.38 -24.01
N SER A 221 16.56 3.81 -23.04
CA SER A 221 17.99 3.57 -23.16
C SER A 221 18.42 2.27 -22.49
N SER A 222 19.58 1.76 -22.89
CA SER A 222 20.29 0.69 -22.19
C SER A 222 21.72 1.12 -21.88
N SER A 223 22.28 0.64 -20.76
CA SER A 223 23.68 0.93 -20.41
C SER A 223 24.70 0.19 -21.30
N GLY A 224 24.24 -0.74 -22.14
CA GLY A 224 25.04 -1.46 -23.11
C GLY A 224 24.25 -2.56 -23.83
N ALA A 225 24.96 -3.46 -24.51
CA ALA A 225 24.36 -4.55 -25.28
C ALA A 225 23.61 -5.54 -24.38
N LEU A 226 22.44 -5.97 -24.82
CA LEU A 226 21.61 -6.97 -24.16
C LEU A 226 21.80 -8.33 -24.83
N SER A 227 21.88 -9.40 -24.05
CA SER A 227 21.89 -10.78 -24.52
C SER A 227 20.55 -11.21 -25.14
N ASP A 228 20.56 -12.29 -25.92
CA ASP A 228 19.36 -12.80 -26.58
C ASP A 228 18.25 -13.16 -25.57
N ALA A 229 18.64 -13.72 -24.41
CA ALA A 229 17.72 -14.04 -23.31
C ALA A 229 17.11 -12.78 -22.70
N GLU A 230 17.90 -11.72 -22.48
CA GLU A 230 17.42 -10.44 -21.97
C GLU A 230 16.46 -9.77 -22.95
N ARG A 231 16.78 -9.76 -24.24
CA ARG A 231 15.91 -9.18 -25.27
C ARG A 231 14.57 -9.93 -25.36
N GLN A 232 14.59 -11.26 -25.27
CA GLN A 232 13.36 -12.06 -25.28
C GLN A 232 12.51 -11.81 -24.02
N ALA A 233 13.14 -11.72 -22.84
CA ALA A 233 12.44 -11.43 -21.60
C ALA A 233 11.83 -10.01 -21.58
N LEU A 234 12.48 -9.02 -22.23
CA LEU A 234 11.93 -7.68 -22.41
C LEU A 234 10.67 -7.67 -23.28
N VAL A 235 10.59 -8.52 -24.31
CA VAL A 235 9.37 -8.65 -25.13
C VAL A 235 8.19 -9.11 -24.28
N THR A 236 8.38 -10.14 -23.46
CA THR A 236 7.32 -10.62 -22.55
C THR A 236 6.92 -9.57 -21.52
N LEU A 237 7.88 -8.81 -20.99
CA LEU A 237 7.60 -7.73 -20.05
C LEU A 237 6.80 -6.58 -20.69
N SER A 238 6.97 -6.37 -21.99
CA SER A 238 6.35 -5.26 -22.70
C SER A 238 4.83 -5.33 -22.77
N ASP A 239 4.27 -6.54 -22.84
CA ASP A 239 2.82 -6.76 -22.78
C ASP A 239 2.28 -6.47 -21.37
N GLY A 240 2.98 -6.96 -20.33
CA GLY A 240 2.61 -6.69 -18.93
C GLY A 240 2.71 -5.20 -18.56
N LEU A 241 3.69 -4.48 -19.09
CA LEU A 241 3.79 -3.04 -18.92
C LEU A 241 2.61 -2.32 -19.57
N GLU A 242 2.19 -2.73 -20.76
CA GLU A 242 1.07 -2.13 -21.47
C GLU A 242 -0.24 -2.31 -20.69
N GLU A 243 -0.50 -3.51 -20.18
CA GLU A 243 -1.68 -3.80 -19.33
C GLU A 243 -1.68 -2.95 -18.06
N ALA A 244 -0.54 -2.87 -17.36
CA ALA A 244 -0.40 -2.05 -16.17
C ALA A 244 -0.67 -0.57 -16.45
N LEU A 245 -0.13 -0.01 -17.54
CA LEU A 245 -0.34 1.39 -17.92
C LEU A 245 -1.78 1.63 -18.39
N ALA A 246 -2.42 0.66 -19.06
CA ALA A 246 -3.82 0.77 -19.47
C ALA A 246 -4.77 0.81 -18.25
N GLY A 247 -4.51 0.00 -17.23
CA GLY A 247 -5.29 -0.02 -15.98
C GLY A 247 -5.06 1.21 -15.11
N LEU A 248 -3.79 1.54 -14.84
CA LEU A 248 -3.41 2.69 -13.99
C LEU A 248 -3.70 4.04 -14.67
N GLY A 249 -3.79 4.07 -16.00
CA GLY A 249 -4.06 5.30 -16.75
C GLY A 249 -5.52 5.72 -16.77
N GLN A 250 -6.46 4.90 -16.27
CA GLN A 250 -7.88 5.21 -16.28
C GLN A 250 -8.20 6.40 -15.34
N SER A 251 -9.05 7.32 -15.82
CA SER A 251 -9.32 8.60 -15.14
C SER A 251 -10.35 8.53 -14.00
N GLU A 252 -11.21 7.51 -13.98
CA GLU A 252 -12.31 7.38 -13.01
C GLU A 252 -12.13 6.17 -12.09
N SER A 253 -11.80 5.01 -12.66
CA SER A 253 -11.66 3.75 -11.92
C SER A 253 -10.35 3.06 -12.29
N PRO A 254 -9.21 3.48 -11.72
CA PRO A 254 -7.94 2.85 -12.02
C PRO A 254 -7.96 1.39 -11.59
N THR A 255 -7.34 0.52 -12.40
CA THR A 255 -7.13 -0.89 -12.07
C THR A 255 -5.64 -1.18 -11.96
N MET A 256 -5.28 -2.17 -11.14
CA MET A 256 -3.91 -2.66 -11.03
C MET A 256 -3.82 -4.01 -11.71
N ASP A 257 -3.42 -4.01 -12.98
CA ASP A 257 -3.18 -5.22 -13.77
C ASP A 257 -1.67 -5.44 -13.88
N LEU A 258 -1.09 -6.06 -12.84
CA LEU A 258 0.36 -6.17 -12.64
C LEU A 258 0.90 -7.58 -12.90
N ALA A 259 0.04 -8.56 -13.16
CA ALA A 259 0.42 -9.96 -13.34
C ALA A 259 1.55 -10.15 -14.36
N GLY A 260 1.49 -9.47 -15.50
CA GLY A 260 2.55 -9.53 -16.52
C GLY A 260 3.89 -8.94 -16.07
N LEU A 261 3.87 -7.86 -15.27
CA LEU A 261 5.09 -7.28 -14.67
C LEU A 261 5.65 -8.15 -13.55
N MET A 262 4.77 -8.75 -12.74
CA MET A 262 5.15 -9.58 -11.60
C MET A 262 5.74 -10.93 -12.01
N ASN A 263 5.41 -11.42 -13.21
CA ASN A 263 6.00 -12.62 -13.81
C ASN A 263 7.34 -12.34 -14.54
N TYR A 264 8.04 -11.26 -14.20
CA TYR A 264 9.34 -10.95 -14.80
C TYR A 264 10.36 -12.07 -14.54
N ASP A 265 11.19 -12.37 -15.54
CA ASP A 265 12.12 -13.50 -15.46
C ASP A 265 13.29 -13.21 -14.50
N ARG A 266 13.15 -13.66 -13.26
CA ARG A 266 14.17 -13.53 -12.19
C ARG A 266 15.50 -14.23 -12.51
N SER A 267 15.54 -15.13 -13.50
CA SER A 267 16.79 -15.75 -13.96
C SER A 267 17.59 -14.86 -14.90
N VAL A 268 16.93 -13.86 -15.51
CA VAL A 268 17.50 -12.91 -16.46
C VAL A 268 17.62 -11.51 -15.85
N PHE A 269 16.67 -11.12 -15.01
CA PHE A 269 16.61 -9.83 -14.34
C PHE A 269 16.82 -9.97 -12.83
N SER A 270 17.65 -9.08 -12.26
CA SER A 270 17.88 -8.98 -10.82
C SER A 270 16.89 -8.02 -10.13
N GLY A 271 16.30 -7.10 -10.88
CA GLY A 271 15.24 -6.24 -10.35
C GLY A 271 14.50 -5.42 -11.40
N LEU A 272 13.33 -4.94 -11.02
CA LEU A 272 12.46 -4.09 -11.82
C LEU A 272 11.87 -3.00 -10.94
N SER A 273 11.75 -1.79 -11.47
CA SER A 273 11.00 -0.72 -10.82
C SER A 273 10.16 0.08 -11.79
N LEU A 274 8.89 0.27 -11.46
CA LEU A 274 7.96 1.11 -12.20
C LEU A 274 7.45 2.21 -11.27
N ASP A 275 7.69 3.46 -11.63
CA ASP A 275 7.18 4.64 -10.93
C ASP A 275 6.25 5.44 -11.85
N ILE A 276 5.10 5.84 -11.33
CA ILE A 276 4.18 6.76 -11.99
C ILE A 276 3.94 7.93 -11.05
N VAL A 277 4.06 9.16 -11.55
CA VAL A 277 3.74 10.37 -10.79
C VAL A 277 2.86 11.26 -11.64
N ASN A 278 1.67 11.55 -11.14
CA ASN A 278 0.77 12.56 -11.69
C ASN A 278 0.62 13.71 -10.69
N PRO A 279 1.15 14.91 -11.01
CA PRO A 279 1.11 16.06 -10.11
C PRO A 279 -0.28 16.73 -10.05
N THR A 280 -1.28 16.21 -10.75
CA THR A 280 -2.65 16.72 -10.70
C THR A 280 -3.32 16.30 -9.39
N ALA A 281 -3.76 17.26 -8.57
CA ALA A 281 -4.26 17.00 -7.22
C ALA A 281 -5.48 16.05 -7.16
N SER A 282 -6.29 16.00 -8.21
CA SER A 282 -7.49 15.15 -8.32
C SER A 282 -7.27 13.93 -9.23
N ALA A 283 -6.01 13.52 -9.47
CA ALA A 283 -5.73 12.37 -10.31
C ALA A 283 -6.17 11.07 -9.62
N ALA A 284 -6.89 10.23 -10.37
CA ALA A 284 -7.22 8.87 -9.94
C ALA A 284 -5.98 8.10 -9.48
N VAL A 285 -4.85 8.28 -10.18
CA VAL A 285 -3.52 7.84 -9.76
C VAL A 285 -2.63 9.06 -9.64
N GLY A 286 -2.31 9.47 -8.41
CA GLY A 286 -1.39 10.57 -8.11
C GLY A 286 0.06 10.11 -8.02
N ALA A 287 0.30 8.97 -7.37
CA ALA A 287 1.59 8.29 -7.36
C ALA A 287 1.40 6.77 -7.33
N PHE A 288 2.29 6.05 -8.00
CA PHE A 288 2.38 4.60 -7.95
C PHE A 288 3.86 4.20 -8.01
N SER A 289 4.26 3.21 -7.22
CA SER A 289 5.59 2.62 -7.28
C SER A 289 5.48 1.11 -7.12
N LEU A 290 6.09 0.36 -8.03
CA LEU A 290 6.29 -1.08 -7.94
C LEU A 290 7.80 -1.33 -7.95
N ARG A 291 8.31 -2.06 -6.97
CA ARG A 291 9.69 -2.57 -6.95
C ARG A 291 9.63 -4.08 -6.83
N LEU A 292 10.29 -4.78 -7.74
CA LEU A 292 10.46 -6.21 -7.71
C LEU A 292 11.95 -6.51 -7.59
N GLY A 293 12.33 -7.26 -6.56
CA GLY A 293 13.72 -7.57 -6.25
C GLY A 293 13.93 -9.03 -5.88
N GLU A 294 15.17 -9.37 -5.55
CA GLU A 294 15.56 -10.75 -5.19
C GLU A 294 14.97 -11.21 -3.85
N HIS A 295 14.86 -10.29 -2.88
CA HIS A 295 14.42 -10.59 -1.52
C HIS A 295 13.08 -9.96 -1.15
N GLU A 296 12.68 -8.92 -1.88
CA GLU A 296 11.52 -8.12 -1.53
C GLU A 296 10.80 -7.63 -2.78
N ASN A 297 9.47 -7.65 -2.71
CA ASN A 297 8.61 -6.91 -3.62
C ASN A 297 7.88 -5.84 -2.82
N THR A 298 7.85 -4.60 -3.32
CA THR A 298 7.08 -3.50 -2.72
C THR A 298 6.13 -2.89 -3.73
N LEU A 299 4.95 -2.50 -3.27
CA LEU A 299 3.98 -1.74 -4.04
C LEU A 299 3.47 -0.59 -3.18
N ALA A 300 3.48 0.62 -3.73
CA ALA A 300 2.87 1.79 -3.13
C ALA A 300 1.95 2.46 -4.14
N PHE A 301 0.79 2.90 -3.70
CA PHE A 301 -0.19 3.62 -4.51
C PHE A 301 -0.79 4.76 -3.70
N LYS A 302 -1.01 5.88 -4.39
CA LYS A 302 -1.70 7.06 -3.88
C LYS A 302 -2.57 7.65 -4.97
N GLY A 303 -3.86 7.76 -4.69
CA GLY A 303 -4.86 8.30 -5.61
C GLY A 303 -5.95 9.06 -4.87
N THR A 304 -7.00 9.42 -5.60
CA THR A 304 -8.21 10.04 -5.02
C THR A 304 -8.97 9.09 -4.10
N ALA A 305 -8.92 7.78 -4.35
CA ALA A 305 -9.57 6.77 -3.53
C ALA A 305 -8.85 6.52 -2.18
N GLY A 306 -7.56 6.86 -2.09
CA GLY A 306 -6.74 6.60 -0.90
C GLY A 306 -5.30 6.23 -1.21
N GLN A 307 -4.67 5.59 -0.24
CA GLN A 307 -3.30 5.11 -0.27
C GLN A 307 -3.26 3.62 0.05
N ILE A 308 -2.31 2.93 -0.57
CA ILE A 308 -2.05 1.50 -0.39
C ILE A 308 -0.53 1.33 -0.31
N ASP A 309 -0.06 0.56 0.67
CA ASP A 309 1.34 0.18 0.81
C ASP A 309 1.41 -1.33 1.07
N LEU A 310 2.18 -2.05 0.25
CA LEU A 310 2.40 -3.49 0.37
C LEU A 310 3.88 -3.79 0.27
N ARG A 311 4.32 -4.73 1.09
CA ARG A 311 5.67 -5.25 1.16
C ARG A 311 5.59 -6.76 1.35
N LEU A 312 6.34 -7.48 0.54
CA LEU A 312 6.36 -8.94 0.54
C LEU A 312 7.79 -9.44 0.55
N ASP A 313 8.13 -10.26 1.53
CA ASP A 313 9.38 -11.02 1.53
C ASP A 313 9.23 -12.21 0.58
N VAL A 314 10.09 -12.29 -0.43
CA VAL A 314 10.07 -13.39 -1.43
C VAL A 314 11.09 -14.47 -1.13
N THR A 315 11.75 -14.39 0.03
CA THR A 315 12.67 -15.39 0.57
C THR A 315 12.11 -16.02 1.84
N PRO A 316 11.03 -16.83 1.74
CA PRO A 316 10.39 -17.38 2.91
C PRO A 316 11.38 -18.26 3.70
N PRO A 317 11.35 -18.23 5.04
CA PRO A 317 12.24 -19.02 5.87
C PRO A 317 12.02 -20.53 5.72
N LEU A 318 10.84 -20.93 5.26
CA LEU A 318 10.41 -22.31 5.00
C LEU A 318 9.96 -22.43 3.54
N SER A 319 10.36 -23.49 2.85
CA SER A 319 9.83 -23.77 1.50
C SER A 319 8.31 -23.98 1.60
N ALA A 320 7.52 -23.22 0.85
CA ALA A 320 6.06 -23.30 0.86
C ALA A 320 5.53 -24.13 -0.33
N ASP A 321 5.79 -25.44 -0.35
CA ASP A 321 5.40 -26.30 -1.48
C ASP A 321 3.89 -26.64 -1.54
N ASN A 322 3.06 -26.12 -0.63
CA ASN A 322 1.62 -26.44 -0.59
C ASN A 322 0.75 -25.32 -1.20
N ALA A 323 0.54 -25.38 -2.51
CA ALA A 323 -0.31 -24.42 -3.23
C ALA A 323 -1.76 -24.35 -2.73
N GLN A 324 -2.33 -25.47 -2.28
CA GLN A 324 -3.71 -25.51 -1.76
C GLN A 324 -3.83 -24.76 -0.43
N GLN A 325 -2.88 -24.99 0.48
CA GLN A 325 -2.82 -24.29 1.77
C GLN A 325 -2.67 -22.78 1.58
N ARG A 326 -1.77 -22.37 0.68
CA ARG A 326 -1.57 -20.96 0.32
C ARG A 326 -2.84 -20.31 -0.22
N GLN A 327 -3.56 -20.98 -1.13
CA GLN A 327 -4.80 -20.45 -1.69
C GLN A 327 -5.89 -20.32 -0.62
N ALA A 328 -5.99 -21.27 0.31
CA ALA A 328 -6.92 -21.22 1.42
C ALA A 328 -6.59 -20.07 2.39
N ALA A 329 -5.30 -19.90 2.72
CA ALA A 329 -4.85 -18.81 3.59
C ALA A 329 -5.05 -17.45 2.93
N LEU A 330 -4.75 -17.31 1.63
CA LEU A 330 -5.03 -16.08 0.89
C LEU A 330 -6.53 -15.76 0.90
N ALA A 331 -7.40 -16.75 0.66
CA ALA A 331 -8.85 -16.55 0.72
C ALA A 331 -9.31 -16.11 2.13
N GLN A 332 -8.74 -16.68 3.19
CA GLN A 332 -9.02 -16.26 4.56
C GLN A 332 -8.58 -14.82 4.82
N GLN A 333 -7.39 -14.42 4.35
CA GLN A 333 -6.94 -13.03 4.49
C GLN A 333 -7.85 -12.05 3.75
N LEU A 334 -8.29 -12.39 2.54
CA LEU A 334 -9.25 -11.58 1.78
C LEU A 334 -10.59 -11.40 2.50
N GLN A 335 -11.06 -12.43 3.22
CA GLN A 335 -12.26 -12.33 4.05
C GLN A 335 -12.08 -11.40 5.26
N LEU A 336 -10.91 -11.41 5.90
CA LEU A 336 -10.60 -10.48 7.00
C LEU A 336 -10.55 -9.04 6.50
N ILE A 337 -9.91 -8.83 5.35
CA ILE A 337 -9.87 -7.53 4.67
C ILE A 337 -11.30 -7.03 4.37
N ASP A 338 -12.18 -7.89 3.84
CA ASP A 338 -13.58 -7.52 3.58
C ASP A 338 -14.33 -7.15 4.86
N ALA A 339 -14.17 -7.94 5.93
CA ALA A 339 -14.82 -7.67 7.21
C ALA A 339 -14.33 -6.36 7.84
N ALA A 340 -13.02 -6.09 7.79
CA ALA A 340 -12.43 -4.85 8.28
C ALA A 340 -12.84 -3.64 7.44
N ALA A 341 -12.90 -3.79 6.11
CA ALA A 341 -13.38 -2.76 5.20
C ALA A 341 -14.86 -2.41 5.45
N GLU A 342 -15.73 -3.42 5.59
CA GLU A 342 -17.14 -3.22 5.89
C GLU A 342 -17.31 -2.52 7.24
N ARG A 343 -16.61 -3.01 8.27
CA ARG A 343 -16.66 -2.43 9.62
C ARG A 343 -16.11 -1.01 9.66
N GLY A 344 -15.01 -0.75 8.96
CA GLY A 344 -14.34 0.55 8.89
C GLY A 344 -14.98 1.54 7.92
N HIS A 345 -15.96 1.10 7.13
CA HIS A 345 -16.62 1.86 6.06
C HIS A 345 -15.66 2.32 4.95
N ALA A 346 -14.66 1.51 4.64
CA ALA A 346 -13.69 1.80 3.58
C ALA A 346 -14.37 1.96 2.20
N ASP A 347 -13.73 2.75 1.32
CA ASP A 347 -14.17 2.89 -0.06
C ASP A 347 -13.99 1.56 -0.81
N ALA A 348 -15.04 1.10 -1.51
CA ALA A 348 -15.03 -0.19 -2.17
C ALA A 348 -13.97 -0.29 -3.28
N ALA A 349 -13.74 0.79 -4.04
CA ALA A 349 -12.74 0.78 -5.11
C ALA A 349 -11.32 0.70 -4.54
N LEU A 350 -11.06 1.38 -3.42
CA LEU A 350 -9.78 1.25 -2.69
C LEU A 350 -9.56 -0.19 -2.20
N VAL A 351 -10.59 -0.81 -1.63
CA VAL A 351 -10.53 -2.19 -1.11
C VAL A 351 -10.31 -3.19 -2.25
N ASP A 352 -10.98 -3.02 -3.39
CA ASP A 352 -10.79 -3.87 -4.58
C ASP A 352 -9.36 -3.77 -5.12
N LEU A 353 -8.80 -2.54 -5.20
CA LEU A 353 -7.40 -2.31 -5.57
C LEU A 353 -6.43 -2.99 -4.60
N PHE A 354 -6.67 -2.87 -3.30
CA PHE A 354 -5.86 -3.50 -2.26
C PHE A 354 -5.89 -5.02 -2.37
N LYS A 355 -7.09 -5.62 -2.48
CA LYS A 355 -7.25 -7.08 -2.61
C LYS A 355 -6.63 -7.62 -3.89
N SER A 356 -6.80 -6.91 -5.00
CA SER A 356 -6.24 -7.30 -6.29
C SER A 356 -4.70 -7.28 -6.25
N SER A 357 -4.10 -6.19 -5.75
CA SER A 357 -2.64 -6.09 -5.62
C SER A 357 -2.06 -7.11 -4.63
N PHE A 358 -2.70 -7.29 -3.48
CA PHE A 358 -2.31 -8.31 -2.48
C PHE A 358 -2.31 -9.72 -3.07
N THR A 359 -3.37 -10.07 -3.80
CA THR A 359 -3.49 -11.37 -4.48
C THR A 359 -2.40 -11.55 -5.53
N GLN A 360 -2.18 -10.56 -6.39
CA GLN A 360 -1.18 -10.64 -7.46
C GLN A 360 0.24 -10.77 -6.90
N MET A 361 0.59 -10.02 -5.85
CA MET A 361 1.91 -10.09 -5.20
C MET A 361 2.19 -11.50 -4.63
N HIS A 362 1.20 -12.09 -3.94
CA HIS A 362 1.35 -13.44 -3.38
C HIS A 362 1.40 -14.53 -4.45
N GLN A 363 0.67 -14.38 -5.56
CA GLN A 363 0.74 -15.31 -6.69
C GLN A 363 2.12 -15.26 -7.38
N ALA A 364 2.69 -14.06 -7.52
CA ALA A 364 4.01 -13.88 -8.11
C ALA A 364 5.13 -14.54 -7.29
N ALA A 365 5.05 -14.45 -5.96
CA ALA A 365 5.98 -15.14 -5.07
C ALA A 365 5.93 -16.65 -5.26
N ALA A 366 4.73 -17.23 -5.37
CA ALA A 366 4.55 -18.68 -5.59
C ALA A 366 5.24 -19.18 -6.87
N SER A 367 5.23 -18.39 -7.95
CA SER A 367 5.91 -18.73 -9.21
C SER A 367 7.44 -18.76 -9.08
N SER A 368 8.00 -18.06 -8.10
CA SER A 368 9.44 -18.03 -7.80
C SER A 368 9.89 -19.14 -6.84
N GLU A 369 8.97 -19.71 -6.07
CA GLU A 369 9.25 -20.71 -5.03
C GLU A 369 9.65 -22.08 -5.57
N GLY A 370 9.24 -22.44 -6.79
CA GLY A 370 9.71 -23.67 -7.46
C GLY A 370 11.22 -23.72 -7.73
N ARG A 371 11.96 -22.66 -7.37
CA ARG A 371 13.43 -22.54 -7.48
C ARG A 371 14.13 -22.24 -6.16
N ALA A 372 13.41 -21.93 -5.08
CA ALA A 372 13.99 -21.49 -3.81
C ALA A 372 13.96 -22.63 -2.78
N VAL A 373 15.13 -23.18 -2.45
CA VAL A 373 15.30 -24.00 -1.25
C VAL A 373 15.29 -23.05 -0.05
N GLY A 374 14.28 -23.12 0.82
CA GLY A 374 14.19 -22.26 2.00
C GLY A 374 15.43 -22.37 2.90
N VAL A 375 15.63 -21.39 3.78
CA VAL A 375 16.82 -21.27 4.65
C VAL A 375 17.10 -22.56 5.44
N LEU A 376 16.06 -23.32 5.80
CA LEU A 376 16.21 -24.62 6.46
C LEU A 376 16.57 -25.78 5.53
N GLY A 377 16.25 -25.73 4.24
CA GLY A 377 16.63 -26.75 3.26
C GLY A 377 18.09 -26.67 2.81
N MET A 378 18.78 -25.55 3.09
CA MET A 378 20.19 -25.33 2.71
C MET A 378 21.20 -25.67 3.82
N SER A 379 20.77 -25.85 5.07
CA SER A 379 21.70 -26.03 6.19
C SER A 379 21.79 -27.48 6.65
N PRO A 380 22.93 -28.18 6.41
CA PRO A 380 23.13 -29.60 6.79
C PRO A 380 23.27 -29.83 8.31
N ALA A 381 22.95 -28.85 9.14
CA ALA A 381 23.12 -28.85 10.60
C ALA A 381 21.83 -28.56 11.38
N LEU A 382 20.68 -28.61 10.72
CA LEU A 382 19.36 -28.36 11.29
C LEU A 382 18.61 -29.67 11.55
N PRO A 383 17.57 -29.70 12.42
CA PRO A 383 16.61 -30.81 12.42
C PRO A 383 16.17 -31.06 10.96
N GLY A 384 16.18 -32.33 10.56
CA GLY A 384 16.00 -32.77 9.19
C GLY A 384 14.70 -32.31 8.52
N PRO A 385 14.40 -32.82 7.31
CA PRO A 385 13.16 -32.51 6.61
C PRO A 385 11.90 -32.84 7.44
N GLY A 386 11.98 -33.74 8.42
CA GLY A 386 10.86 -34.20 9.24
C GLY A 386 10.18 -33.10 10.06
N PHE A 387 10.94 -32.18 10.69
CA PHE A 387 10.35 -31.05 11.42
C PHE A 387 9.67 -30.06 10.48
N THR A 388 10.30 -29.75 9.34
CA THR A 388 9.72 -28.81 8.37
C THR A 388 8.42 -29.36 7.78
N GLU A 389 8.37 -30.66 7.46
CA GLU A 389 7.16 -31.36 7.00
C GLU A 389 6.04 -31.35 8.05
N GLN A 390 6.37 -31.50 9.34
CA GLN A 390 5.40 -31.43 10.43
C GLN A 390 4.92 -30.01 10.71
N ALA A 391 5.77 -29.01 10.52
CA ALA A 391 5.47 -27.61 10.81
C ALA A 391 4.65 -26.92 9.71
N GLN A 392 4.94 -27.20 8.44
CA GLN A 392 4.26 -26.61 7.28
C GLN A 392 2.72 -26.58 7.39
N PRO A 393 2.01 -27.69 7.68
CA PRO A 393 0.54 -27.68 7.74
C PRO A 393 -0.04 -26.86 8.91
N LEU A 394 0.80 -26.48 9.90
CA LEU A 394 0.38 -25.72 11.08
C LEU A 394 0.58 -24.21 10.94
N LEU A 395 1.24 -23.77 9.87
CA LEU A 395 1.47 -22.36 9.55
C LEU A 395 0.45 -21.85 8.52
N SER A 396 0.43 -20.55 8.25
CA SER A 396 -0.46 -19.97 7.24
C SER A 396 -0.17 -20.48 5.82
N GLY A 397 1.09 -20.76 5.48
CA GLY A 397 1.51 -21.07 4.11
C GLY A 397 1.61 -19.85 3.19
N LEU A 398 1.42 -18.64 3.71
CA LEU A 398 1.77 -17.39 3.02
C LEU A 398 3.21 -17.02 3.36
N THR A 399 3.91 -16.40 2.41
CA THR A 399 5.16 -15.71 2.70
C THR A 399 4.90 -14.48 3.57
N ASP A 400 5.93 -13.98 4.25
CA ASP A 400 5.82 -12.85 5.16
C ASP A 400 5.55 -11.54 4.42
N PHE A 401 4.73 -10.69 5.03
CA PHE A 401 4.25 -9.46 4.40
C PHE A 401 3.91 -8.37 5.41
N GLU A 402 3.89 -7.13 4.92
CA GLU A 402 3.27 -5.97 5.56
C GLU A 402 2.39 -5.30 4.52
N ALA A 403 1.13 -5.03 4.84
CA ALA A 403 0.19 -4.44 3.92
C ALA A 403 -0.75 -3.48 4.65
N SER A 404 -1.05 -2.34 4.04
CA SER A 404 -1.97 -1.36 4.59
C SER A 404 -2.72 -0.61 3.50
N PHE A 405 -3.91 -0.12 3.84
CA PHE A 405 -4.59 0.90 3.07
C PHE A 405 -5.16 1.98 4.00
N SER A 406 -5.25 3.21 3.49
CA SER A 406 -5.91 4.31 4.18
C SER A 406 -6.59 5.23 3.19
N GLY A 407 -7.69 5.85 3.59
CA GLY A 407 -8.44 6.68 2.66
C GLY A 407 -9.59 7.42 3.31
N ASP A 408 -9.94 8.55 2.70
CA ASP A 408 -11.20 9.22 2.99
C ASP A 408 -12.33 8.53 2.24
N PHE A 409 -13.50 8.48 2.85
CA PHE A 409 -14.70 7.94 2.21
C PHE A 409 -15.89 8.87 2.43
N THR A 410 -16.86 8.78 1.51
CA THR A 410 -18.15 9.46 1.63
C THR A 410 -19.27 8.52 1.25
N ARG A 411 -20.40 8.59 1.97
CA ARG A 411 -21.64 7.96 1.54
C ARG A 411 -22.66 9.03 1.19
N ASN A 412 -23.34 8.82 0.07
CA ASN A 412 -24.37 9.71 -0.42
C ASN A 412 -25.74 9.05 -0.27
N ASN A 413 -26.76 9.85 -0.04
CA ASN A 413 -28.15 9.40 -0.16
C ASN A 413 -28.60 9.35 -1.64
N ARG A 414 -29.84 8.91 -1.87
CA ARG A 414 -30.47 8.85 -3.21
C ARG A 414 -30.53 10.19 -3.95
N TRP A 415 -30.34 11.31 -3.26
CA TRP A 415 -30.32 12.67 -3.83
C TRP A 415 -28.88 13.19 -4.02
N ASN A 416 -27.89 12.30 -3.97
CA ASN A 416 -26.47 12.62 -4.11
C ASN A 416 -25.93 13.63 -3.09
N SER A 417 -26.59 13.75 -1.93
CA SER A 417 -26.09 14.55 -0.81
C SER A 417 -25.24 13.67 0.10
N VAL A 418 -24.08 14.18 0.52
CA VAL A 418 -23.19 13.49 1.47
C VAL A 418 -23.93 13.35 2.80
N THR A 419 -24.14 12.12 3.26
CA THR A 419 -24.75 11.79 4.56
C THR A 419 -23.72 11.30 5.58
N GLU A 420 -22.58 10.83 5.09
CA GLU A 420 -21.50 10.30 5.89
C GLU A 420 -20.16 10.67 5.26
N LYS A 421 -19.19 11.05 6.10
CA LYS A 421 -17.81 11.30 5.68
C LYS A 421 -16.86 10.84 6.77
N GLY A 422 -15.79 10.16 6.38
CA GLY A 422 -14.82 9.65 7.33
C GLY A 422 -13.46 9.35 6.73
N HIS A 423 -12.63 8.77 7.56
CA HIS A 423 -11.30 8.27 7.25
C HIS A 423 -11.13 6.89 7.85
N VAL A 424 -10.51 5.98 7.10
CA VAL A 424 -10.18 4.62 7.53
C VAL A 424 -8.69 4.36 7.35
N GLU A 425 -8.10 3.63 8.27
CA GLU A 425 -6.75 3.06 8.21
C GLU A 425 -6.86 1.58 8.56
N TYR A 426 -6.29 0.72 7.72
CA TYR A 426 -6.21 -0.72 7.97
C TYR A 426 -4.79 -1.19 7.70
N GLU A 427 -4.25 -1.97 8.63
CA GLU A 427 -2.91 -2.54 8.58
C GLU A 427 -2.98 -4.04 8.88
N ILE A 428 -2.28 -4.84 8.09
CA ILE A 428 -2.15 -6.27 8.28
C ILE A 428 -0.71 -6.72 7.98
N SER A 429 -0.15 -7.58 8.82
CA SER A 429 1.19 -8.12 8.63
C SER A 429 1.29 -9.58 9.06
N GLN A 430 2.28 -10.25 8.49
CA GLN A 430 2.73 -11.57 8.92
C GLN A 430 4.24 -11.61 8.93
N LYS A 431 4.80 -12.15 10.01
CA LYS A 431 6.23 -12.40 10.16
C LYS A 431 6.49 -13.80 10.70
N THR A 432 7.48 -14.48 10.15
CA THR A 432 7.90 -15.82 10.52
C THR A 432 9.38 -15.81 10.90
N GLU A 433 9.68 -16.17 12.13
CA GLU A 433 11.04 -16.29 12.64
C GLU A 433 11.36 -17.75 12.91
N VAL A 434 12.55 -18.17 12.49
CA VAL A 434 13.05 -19.52 12.77
C VAL A 434 14.34 -19.43 13.55
N GLN A 435 14.38 -20.13 14.68
CA GLN A 435 15.57 -20.23 15.53
C GLN A 435 15.96 -21.70 15.65
N THR A 436 17.25 -21.97 15.57
CA THR A 436 17.80 -23.32 15.72
C THR A 436 19.00 -23.34 16.65
N ASP A 437 19.12 -24.40 17.44
CA ASP A 437 20.29 -24.67 18.28
C ASP A 437 20.85 -26.05 17.91
N PRO A 438 21.85 -26.10 17.00
CA PRO A 438 22.46 -27.34 16.56
C PRO A 438 23.14 -28.14 17.69
N ARG A 439 23.53 -27.48 18.79
CA ARG A 439 24.18 -28.16 19.93
C ARG A 439 23.18 -28.94 20.77
N LYS A 440 21.94 -28.45 20.82
CA LYS A 440 20.84 -29.08 21.58
C LYS A 440 19.90 -29.89 20.70
N ASP A 441 20.07 -29.83 19.37
CA ASP A 441 19.20 -30.47 18.40
C ASP A 441 17.74 -30.01 18.58
N THR A 442 17.56 -28.69 18.73
CA THR A 442 16.26 -28.04 18.91
C THR A 442 16.02 -26.96 17.88
N ALA A 443 14.77 -26.76 17.50
CA ALA A 443 14.33 -25.65 16.65
C ALA A 443 13.00 -25.09 17.13
N SER A 444 12.76 -23.81 16.86
CA SER A 444 11.49 -23.14 17.10
C SER A 444 11.11 -22.27 15.91
N ILE A 445 9.83 -22.29 15.56
CA ILE A 445 9.22 -21.41 14.57
C ILE A 445 8.19 -20.55 15.30
N VAL A 446 8.30 -19.24 15.15
CA VAL A 446 7.31 -18.28 15.65
C VAL A 446 6.74 -17.56 14.44
N GLN A 447 5.44 -17.72 14.20
CA GLN A 447 4.71 -16.96 13.19
C GLN A 447 3.73 -16.03 13.88
N GLU A 448 3.88 -14.73 13.65
CA GLU A 448 2.98 -13.69 14.16
C GLU A 448 2.20 -13.08 12.99
N GLN A 449 0.88 -13.02 13.14
CA GLN A 449 -0.02 -12.29 12.25
C GLN A 449 -0.67 -11.17 13.05
N SER A 450 -0.57 -9.94 12.58
CA SER A 450 -1.10 -8.76 13.26
C SER A 450 -2.04 -8.00 12.33
N GLU A 451 -3.16 -7.52 12.88
CA GLU A 451 -4.21 -6.79 12.19
C GLU A 451 -4.62 -5.58 13.04
N GLN A 452 -4.78 -4.43 12.41
CA GLN A 452 -5.25 -3.21 13.06
C GLN A 452 -6.21 -2.43 12.15
N LEU A 453 -7.36 -2.06 12.70
CA LEU A 453 -8.35 -1.22 12.03
C LEU A 453 -8.58 0.05 12.87
N LYS A 454 -8.46 1.21 12.24
CA LYS A 454 -8.93 2.48 12.80
C LYS A 454 -9.89 3.12 11.80
N SER A 455 -11.05 3.55 12.28
CA SER A 455 -11.96 4.36 11.47
C SER A 455 -12.56 5.46 12.31
N GLN A 456 -12.73 6.63 11.69
CA GLN A 456 -13.42 7.76 12.29
C GLN A 456 -14.31 8.42 11.25
N TYR A 457 -15.57 8.64 11.59
CA TYR A 457 -16.52 9.20 10.64
C TYR A 457 -17.62 10.00 11.32
N ALA A 458 -18.19 10.92 10.56
CA ALA A 458 -19.34 11.73 10.92
C ALA A 458 -20.54 11.31 10.06
N LYS A 459 -21.70 11.20 10.68
CA LYS A 459 -22.96 10.81 10.04
C LYS A 459 -24.09 11.79 10.38
N ALA A 460 -24.91 12.10 9.39
CA ALA A 460 -26.12 12.90 9.58
C ALA A 460 -27.20 12.11 10.33
N ARG A 461 -27.94 12.78 11.24
CA ARG A 461 -28.94 12.14 12.11
C ARG A 461 -30.21 11.64 11.44
N ASN A 462 -30.58 12.23 10.30
CA ASN A 462 -31.89 12.02 9.66
C ASN A 462 -31.77 11.69 8.17
N GLU A 463 -30.66 11.08 7.74
CA GLU A 463 -30.33 10.83 6.32
C GLU A 463 -30.30 12.09 5.42
N GLY A 464 -30.35 13.27 6.04
CA GLY A 464 -30.15 14.57 5.41
C GLY A 464 -28.68 14.83 5.09
N MET A 465 -28.41 16.00 4.50
CA MET A 465 -27.04 16.41 4.21
C MET A 465 -26.22 16.55 5.51
N LEU A 466 -25.03 15.97 5.52
CA LEU A 466 -24.08 16.10 6.61
C LEU A 466 -23.58 17.54 6.69
N ASP A 467 -23.94 18.21 7.78
CA ASP A 467 -23.48 19.56 8.09
C ASP A 467 -22.62 19.55 9.35
N ILE A 468 -21.32 19.32 9.13
CA ILE A 468 -20.31 19.35 10.20
C ILE A 468 -20.22 20.75 10.83
N SER A 469 -20.44 21.81 10.04
CA SER A 469 -20.27 23.20 10.49
C SER A 469 -21.31 23.62 11.53
N SER A 470 -22.55 23.10 11.41
CA SER A 470 -23.60 23.29 12.43
C SER A 470 -23.26 22.64 13.77
N GLY A 471 -22.33 21.67 13.77
CA GLY A 471 -22.03 20.86 14.95
C GLY A 471 -23.15 19.92 15.37
N ASN A 472 -24.09 19.61 14.47
CA ASN A 472 -25.24 18.73 14.70
C ASN A 472 -25.11 17.42 13.89
N PHE A 473 -24.29 16.49 14.37
CA PHE A 473 -24.04 15.21 13.72
C PHE A 473 -23.61 14.15 14.73
N ASP A 474 -23.63 12.89 14.32
CA ASP A 474 -23.11 11.79 15.13
C ASP A 474 -21.69 11.45 14.67
N ARG A 475 -20.79 11.28 15.63
CA ARG A 475 -19.40 10.91 15.41
C ARG A 475 -19.17 9.49 15.88
N TYR A 476 -18.46 8.73 15.07
CA TYR A 476 -18.12 7.34 15.33
C TYR A 476 -16.60 7.16 15.30
N ARG A 477 -16.11 6.26 16.15
CA ARG A 477 -14.72 5.82 16.15
C ARG A 477 -14.65 4.33 16.35
N ILE A 478 -13.86 3.66 15.52
CA ILE A 478 -13.58 2.22 15.59
C ILE A 478 -12.08 2.06 15.81
N GLN A 479 -11.72 1.22 16.76
CA GLN A 479 -10.33 0.84 17.03
C GLN A 479 -10.29 -0.65 17.34
N ASP A 480 -9.79 -1.42 16.40
CA ASP A 480 -9.62 -2.86 16.57
C ASP A 480 -8.16 -3.25 16.39
N ARG A 481 -7.75 -4.27 17.13
CA ARG A 481 -6.45 -4.93 17.01
C ARG A 481 -6.64 -6.42 17.21
N ARG A 482 -5.93 -7.21 16.41
CA ARG A 482 -5.86 -8.66 16.58
C ARG A 482 -4.44 -9.13 16.31
N THR A 483 -3.93 -9.99 17.17
CA THR A 483 -2.64 -10.66 17.00
C THR A 483 -2.83 -12.16 17.17
N VAL A 484 -2.32 -12.93 16.21
CA VAL A 484 -2.29 -14.39 16.24
C VAL A 484 -0.84 -14.83 16.24
N THR A 485 -0.41 -15.51 17.31
CA THR A 485 0.95 -16.04 17.44
C THR A 485 0.91 -17.56 17.41
N THR A 486 1.53 -18.16 16.41
CA THR A 486 1.74 -19.60 16.31
C THR A 486 3.18 -19.92 16.73
N LEU A 487 3.34 -20.75 17.76
CA LEU A 487 4.61 -21.26 18.24
C LEU A 487 4.69 -22.76 17.97
N LEU A 488 5.72 -23.15 17.22
CA LEU A 488 6.07 -24.55 16.98
C LEU A 488 7.47 -24.79 17.55
N GLU A 489 7.63 -25.84 18.35
CA GLU A 489 8.93 -26.23 18.89
C GLU A 489 9.21 -27.69 18.56
N ALA A 490 10.47 -27.99 18.29
CA ALA A 490 10.94 -29.33 18.04
C ALA A 490 12.24 -29.63 18.77
N ALA A 491 12.39 -30.92 19.09
CA ALA A 491 13.63 -31.51 19.57
C ALA A 491 13.86 -32.82 18.84
N LYS A 492 15.10 -33.08 18.41
CA LYS A 492 15.49 -34.30 17.67
C LYS A 492 14.61 -34.57 16.46
N ASP A 493 14.38 -33.52 15.67
CA ASP A 493 13.58 -33.56 14.44
C ASP A 493 12.11 -33.99 14.63
N ARG A 494 11.54 -33.76 15.82
CA ARG A 494 10.14 -34.04 16.12
C ARG A 494 9.49 -32.85 16.81
N LEU A 495 8.29 -32.51 16.35
CA LEU A 495 7.44 -31.50 16.96
C LEU A 495 7.10 -31.89 18.41
N THR A 496 7.59 -31.10 19.36
CA THR A 496 7.35 -31.26 20.80
C THR A 496 6.24 -30.36 21.32
N ASN A 497 6.00 -29.23 20.66
CA ASN A 497 4.98 -28.28 21.07
C ASN A 497 4.40 -27.57 19.83
N ALA A 498 3.09 -27.37 19.82
CA ALA A 498 2.42 -26.55 18.81
C ALA A 498 1.21 -25.85 19.42
N VAL A 499 1.31 -24.53 19.51
CA VAL A 499 0.32 -23.68 20.19
C VAL A 499 0.04 -22.46 19.35
N GLN A 500 -1.23 -22.07 19.30
CA GLN A 500 -1.67 -20.81 18.74
C GLN A 500 -2.31 -19.97 19.84
N LYS A 501 -1.83 -18.74 19.98
CA LYS A 501 -2.41 -17.71 20.85
C LYS A 501 -3.11 -16.69 19.98
N THR A 502 -4.29 -16.21 20.39
CA THR A 502 -4.98 -15.09 19.76
C THR A 502 -5.33 -14.07 20.82
N ASP A 503 -4.89 -12.83 20.61
CA ASP A 503 -5.27 -11.67 21.41
C ASP A 503 -6.07 -10.72 20.50
N GLN A 504 -7.26 -10.32 20.92
CA GLN A 504 -8.13 -9.43 20.14
C GLN A 504 -8.76 -8.37 21.05
N THR A 505 -8.72 -7.12 20.59
CA THR A 505 -9.39 -5.99 21.21
C THR A 505 -10.19 -5.25 20.17
N GLN A 506 -11.44 -4.91 20.45
CA GLN A 506 -12.30 -4.11 19.59
C GLN A 506 -12.95 -3.01 20.41
N SER A 507 -13.06 -1.81 19.85
CA SER A 507 -13.78 -0.71 20.49
C SER A 507 -14.59 0.07 19.46
N HIS A 508 -15.83 0.37 19.81
CA HIS A 508 -16.71 1.25 19.06
C HIS A 508 -17.19 2.39 19.96
N THR A 509 -16.81 3.63 19.62
CA THR A 509 -17.29 4.85 20.28
C THR A 509 -18.32 5.55 19.40
N HIS A 510 -19.46 5.89 19.97
CA HIS A 510 -20.49 6.74 19.37
C HIS A 510 -20.69 8.01 20.20
N GLU A 511 -20.70 9.17 19.55
CA GLU A 511 -20.93 10.47 20.17
C GLU A 511 -21.96 11.29 19.40
N THR A 512 -22.91 11.86 20.13
CA THR A 512 -23.94 12.74 19.58
C THR A 512 -23.51 14.19 19.85
N LEU A 513 -23.17 14.94 18.80
CA LEU A 513 -22.83 16.37 18.90
C LEU A 513 -24.05 17.26 18.64
N VAL A 514 -24.31 18.23 19.51
CA VAL A 514 -25.30 19.30 19.30
C VAL A 514 -24.61 20.65 19.48
N ASN A 515 -24.69 21.53 18.49
CA ASN A 515 -24.03 22.84 18.49
C ASN A 515 -22.55 22.75 18.90
N ASN A 516 -21.82 21.79 18.32
CA ASN A 516 -20.40 21.52 18.57
C ASN A 516 -20.07 21.03 19.99
N ARG A 517 -21.05 20.53 20.75
CA ARG A 517 -20.85 19.95 22.09
C ARG A 517 -21.32 18.50 22.12
N VAL A 518 -20.52 17.63 22.74
CA VAL A 518 -20.90 16.25 22.98
C VAL A 518 -22.05 16.22 24.00
N GLN A 519 -23.20 15.71 23.57
CA GLN A 519 -24.39 15.54 24.40
C GLN A 519 -24.49 14.11 24.94
N GLU A 520 -24.17 13.13 24.11
CA GLU A 520 -24.11 11.72 24.49
C GLU A 520 -22.78 11.14 24.02
N ARG A 521 -22.18 10.26 24.83
CA ARG A 521 -21.07 9.39 24.45
C ARG A 521 -21.38 7.97 24.93
N ARG A 522 -21.18 7.00 24.05
CA ARG A 522 -21.26 5.57 24.35
C ARG A 522 -20.01 4.89 23.79
N GLU A 523 -19.45 3.99 24.57
CA GLU A 523 -18.31 3.17 24.16
C GLU A 523 -18.62 1.71 24.44
N THR A 524 -18.32 0.85 23.46
CA THR A 524 -18.54 -0.60 23.54
C THR A 524 -17.20 -1.31 23.28
N PRO A 525 -16.41 -1.60 24.33
CA PRO A 525 -15.20 -2.40 24.20
C PRO A 525 -15.51 -3.92 24.22
N ASP A 526 -14.71 -4.70 23.50
CA ASP A 526 -14.69 -6.16 23.53
C ASP A 526 -13.23 -6.65 23.53
N GLU A 527 -12.88 -7.55 24.44
CA GLU A 527 -11.53 -8.09 24.59
C GLU A 527 -11.59 -9.61 24.73
N GLN A 528 -10.80 -10.30 23.91
CA GLN A 528 -10.81 -11.75 23.81
C GLN A 528 -9.39 -12.30 23.77
N HIS A 529 -9.15 -13.35 24.55
CA HIS A 529 -7.87 -14.08 24.58
C HIS A 529 -8.14 -15.57 24.42
N PHE A 530 -7.50 -16.19 23.44
CA PHE A 530 -7.64 -17.62 23.16
C PHE A 530 -6.27 -18.29 23.11
N LEU A 531 -6.22 -19.50 23.66
CA LEU A 531 -5.06 -20.39 23.54
C LEU A 531 -5.56 -21.73 22.99
N LYS A 532 -4.98 -22.17 21.87
CA LYS A 532 -5.36 -23.41 21.19
C LYS A 532 -4.11 -24.29 21.02
N SER A 533 -4.20 -25.54 21.46
CA SER A 533 -3.22 -26.57 21.08
C SER A 533 -3.50 -27.02 19.65
N LEU A 534 -2.43 -27.17 18.86
CA LEU A 534 -2.50 -27.60 17.45
C LEU A 534 -2.15 -29.10 17.28
N GLN A 535 -2.00 -29.83 18.38
CA GLN A 535 -1.69 -31.27 18.41
C GLN A 535 -2.93 -32.12 18.68
#